data_AF-A0A0K1EQR9-F1
#
_entry.id   AF-A0A0K1EQR9-F1
#
_cell.length_a   1.000
_cell.length_b   1.000
_cell.length_c   1.000
_cell.angle_alpha   90.00
_cell.angle_beta   90.00
_cell.angle_gamma   90.00
#
_symmetry.space_group_name_H-M   'P 1'
#
loop_
_entity.id
_entity.type
_entity.pdbx_description
1 polymer ?
#
loop_
_entity_poly.entity_id
_entity_poly.type
_entity_poly.pdbx_seq_one_letter_code
_entity_poly.pdbx_strand_id
1 'polypeptide(L)'
;MTAGTPARLGGEVIPQRSQDGTLLGQPAPAGGAAQPPPPPASPSQPRNVAPAGMFVSSNASPSSQGEAAQDVVPPPRASGAGAGLLPDLPAEGNGSGTLLGVARPGIAPTAPGLAGESDLEQESLAPTWDGVEPTVDDTFQELGATLAPRHSPTVKVPRKLRFDPRRARLIPGAKPAKGGKASRQALWLILAGAVIAVASVLFVVLWPDPPPVTAQAREDANGNEVLEVRCPTCPDGTVVSVGTAQATAADGTAQVPLPTALPVGPNRLKIALDRPGSGRDETLGVTVNVAYRISPDLGTLQGERPAIQVAIEAAAGTEVTLGGNVIPLSDGRAVEVIDVSDAINGPADEPRTLARQIPYTVKPVDGPREQGVVSVSVGIVQLRIDAPGPSVVIEKESFVLEGRTAKGAKIFAGTHPIPVQDDGTFRHEMNVSSVGSTQFAVRAKLEGMAPRIVKISVRRVDRLETAAKEFFEQNPVGWAELFSDVQGQVGKAVVLTGEVLEMRRQGASTVLLLSAPATSGCKGGTECSARLVHGMEVKAQRGDTLTAYGRVVPPLMTPGGPPVPEMQVEFVMKNGPPGR
;
A
#
# COMPACT_ATOMS: atom_id res chain seq x y z
N MET A 1 25.54 -63.71 -15.64
CA MET A 1 25.29 -63.89 -17.09
C MET A 1 24.76 -62.55 -17.59
N THR A 2 25.70 -61.69 -18.02
CA THR A 2 25.89 -61.18 -19.40
C THR A 2 24.85 -60.11 -19.76
N ALA A 3 25.20 -58.81 -19.61
CA ALA A 3 25.86 -57.93 -20.61
C ALA A 3 24.84 -57.39 -21.63
N GLY A 4 24.80 -56.12 -22.06
CA GLY A 4 25.63 -54.95 -21.86
C GLY A 4 25.02 -53.75 -22.62
N THR A 5 25.41 -52.55 -22.23
CA THR A 5 25.22 -51.19 -22.77
C THR A 5 25.80 -51.02 -24.21
N PRO A 6 25.93 -49.81 -24.87
CA PRO A 6 25.33 -48.45 -24.73
C PRO A 6 25.07 -47.64 -26.06
N ALA A 7 24.47 -46.45 -25.90
CA ALA A 7 24.76 -45.10 -26.47
C ALA A 7 24.86 -44.78 -28.01
N ARG A 8 24.24 -43.64 -28.41
CA ARG A 8 24.88 -42.37 -28.92
C ARG A 8 23.85 -41.47 -29.64
N LEU A 9 23.63 -40.21 -29.20
CA LEU A 9 24.23 -38.91 -29.60
C LEU A 9 23.66 -38.26 -30.88
N GLY A 10 23.15 -37.03 -30.71
CA GLY A 10 23.55 -35.85 -31.50
C GLY A 10 22.56 -35.30 -32.54
N GLY A 11 22.33 -33.97 -32.52
CA GLY A 11 21.89 -33.23 -33.71
C GLY A 11 21.05 -31.98 -33.49
N GLU A 12 21.64 -30.93 -32.92
CA GLU A 12 21.14 -29.55 -32.94
C GLU A 12 21.31 -28.94 -34.35
N VAL A 13 20.28 -28.28 -34.91
CA VAL A 13 20.37 -27.56 -36.20
C VAL A 13 19.81 -26.15 -36.04
N ILE A 14 20.73 -25.18 -36.15
CA ILE A 14 20.52 -23.75 -36.34
C ILE A 14 20.32 -23.47 -37.84
N PRO A 15 19.34 -22.66 -38.29
CA PRO A 15 19.39 -22.10 -39.63
C PRO A 15 20.09 -20.73 -39.64
N GLN A 16 21.25 -20.69 -40.29
CA GLN A 16 21.94 -19.48 -40.71
C GLN A 16 21.31 -18.87 -41.98
N ARG A 17 21.29 -17.54 -41.96
CA ARG A 17 21.23 -16.57 -43.07
C ARG A 17 21.79 -17.06 -44.41
N SER A 18 21.05 -16.76 -45.49
CA SER A 18 21.60 -16.57 -46.83
C SER A 18 21.33 -15.13 -47.27
N GLN A 19 22.39 -14.43 -47.66
CA GLN A 19 22.39 -13.23 -48.48
C GLN A 19 22.72 -13.65 -49.91
N ASP A 20 22.05 -13.06 -50.90
CA ASP A 20 22.65 -12.39 -52.07
C ASP A 20 21.65 -12.26 -53.22
N GLY A 21 21.60 -11.07 -53.83
CA GLY A 21 20.81 -10.84 -55.05
C GLY A 21 20.46 -9.38 -55.33
N THR A 22 21.45 -8.52 -55.52
CA THR A 22 21.33 -7.16 -56.07
C THR A 22 20.93 -7.22 -57.55
N LEU A 23 19.98 -6.38 -58.02
CA LEU A 23 19.99 -5.81 -59.39
C LEU A 23 19.07 -4.56 -59.49
N LEU A 24 19.75 -3.43 -59.72
CA LEU A 24 19.41 -2.23 -60.54
C LEU A 24 17.96 -2.00 -61.03
N GLY A 25 17.44 -0.78 -60.78
CA GLY A 25 16.30 -0.23 -61.52
C GLY A 25 15.66 1.05 -60.98
N GLN A 26 16.35 2.20 -61.11
CA GLN A 26 15.75 3.54 -61.29
C GLN A 26 16.17 4.01 -62.69
N PRO A 27 15.41 4.83 -63.45
CA PRO A 27 14.82 6.09 -62.99
C PRO A 27 13.45 6.50 -63.60
N ALA A 28 12.84 7.54 -63.01
CA ALA A 28 12.45 8.81 -63.68
C ALA A 28 11.14 9.42 -63.13
N PRO A 29 11.11 10.76 -62.90
CA PRO A 29 9.94 11.49 -62.41
C PRO A 29 9.21 12.27 -63.52
N ALA A 30 7.88 12.34 -63.43
CA ALA A 30 7.00 13.35 -64.04
C ALA A 30 5.69 13.27 -63.24
N GLY A 31 5.18 14.32 -62.60
CA GLY A 31 4.71 15.55 -63.22
C GLY A 31 3.18 15.54 -63.13
N GLY A 32 2.58 16.49 -62.38
CA GLY A 32 1.11 16.59 -62.29
C GLY A 32 0.61 17.25 -61.02
N ALA A 33 0.82 18.56 -60.90
CA ALA A 33 0.06 19.39 -59.97
C ALA A 33 -1.37 19.52 -60.52
N ALA A 34 -2.34 18.89 -59.86
CA ALA A 34 -3.76 19.10 -60.12
C ALA A 34 -4.29 20.20 -59.19
N GLN A 35 -4.57 21.34 -59.81
CA GLN A 35 -5.19 22.52 -59.21
C GLN A 35 -6.67 22.21 -58.89
N PRO A 36 -7.20 22.55 -57.71
CA PRO A 36 -8.61 22.38 -57.41
C PRO A 36 -9.48 23.40 -58.20
N PRO A 37 -10.68 23.01 -58.64
CA PRO A 37 -11.59 23.89 -59.38
C PRO A 37 -12.12 25.04 -58.49
N PRO A 38 -12.36 26.24 -59.05
CA PRO A 38 -12.96 27.36 -58.32
C PRO A 38 -14.43 27.09 -57.96
N PRO A 39 -14.93 27.65 -56.84
CA PRO A 39 -16.31 27.49 -56.41
C PRO A 39 -17.30 28.19 -57.37
N PRO A 40 -18.49 27.60 -57.62
CA PRO A 40 -19.52 28.23 -58.41
C PRO A 40 -20.18 29.42 -57.70
N ALA A 41 -20.56 30.41 -58.51
CA ALA A 41 -21.16 31.68 -58.13
C ALA A 41 -22.55 31.53 -57.45
N SER A 42 -22.82 32.45 -56.53
CA SER A 42 -24.08 32.65 -55.81
C SER A 42 -25.27 32.90 -56.74
N PRO A 43 -26.45 32.30 -56.47
CA PRO A 43 -27.71 32.81 -56.98
C PRO A 43 -28.33 33.85 -56.03
N SER A 44 -28.81 34.90 -56.68
CA SER A 44 -29.61 36.06 -56.29
C SER A 44 -30.73 35.87 -55.26
N GLN A 45 -30.94 36.93 -54.47
CA GLN A 45 -32.09 37.24 -53.62
C GLN A 45 -33.45 37.04 -54.31
N PRO A 46 -34.52 36.93 -53.50
CA PRO A 46 -35.61 37.90 -53.65
C PRO A 46 -35.98 38.64 -52.36
N ARG A 47 -36.28 39.93 -52.57
CA ARG A 47 -36.97 40.88 -51.68
C ARG A 47 -38.26 40.30 -51.10
N ASN A 48 -38.58 40.66 -49.86
CA ASN A 48 -39.93 41.06 -49.42
C ASN A 48 -39.81 41.83 -48.08
N VAL A 49 -40.02 43.14 -48.08
CA VAL A 49 -41.29 43.86 -47.82
C VAL A 49 -41.67 43.84 -46.34
N ALA A 50 -41.44 44.97 -45.68
CA ALA A 50 -42.01 45.36 -44.40
C ALA A 50 -43.51 45.72 -44.55
N PRO A 51 -44.25 45.73 -43.44
CA PRO A 51 -45.09 46.91 -43.20
C PRO A 51 -44.95 47.49 -41.80
N ALA A 52 -45.30 48.76 -41.76
CA ALA A 52 -45.24 49.72 -40.68
C ALA A 52 -46.37 49.56 -39.64
N GLY A 53 -46.12 50.17 -38.48
CA GLY A 53 -47.09 50.54 -37.44
C GLY A 53 -46.29 50.88 -36.17
N MET A 54 -45.80 52.10 -35.92
CA MET A 54 -46.51 53.34 -35.53
C MET A 54 -47.64 53.13 -34.52
N PHE A 55 -47.38 53.48 -33.25
CA PHE A 55 -48.15 54.26 -32.25
C PHE A 55 -47.26 54.32 -30.98
N VAL A 56 -46.58 55.42 -30.61
CA VAL A 56 -46.97 56.76 -30.12
C VAL A 56 -47.48 56.79 -28.66
N SER A 57 -46.67 57.43 -27.81
CA SER A 57 -46.97 58.22 -26.58
C SER A 57 -47.49 57.49 -25.32
N SER A 58 -47.15 57.89 -24.08
CA SER A 58 -46.47 59.09 -23.55
C SER A 58 -46.28 58.98 -22.02
N ASN A 59 -45.26 59.69 -21.51
CA ASN A 59 -45.13 60.41 -20.23
C ASN A 59 -45.56 59.76 -18.90
N ALA A 60 -44.64 59.72 -17.92
CA ALA A 60 -44.50 60.78 -16.91
C ALA A 60 -43.41 60.43 -15.85
N SER A 61 -42.44 61.34 -15.68
CA SER A 61 -41.60 61.48 -14.48
C SER A 61 -42.41 62.20 -13.36
N PRO A 62 -42.00 62.24 -12.06
CA PRO A 62 -40.80 62.98 -11.63
C PRO A 62 -39.97 62.41 -10.44
N SER A 63 -38.67 62.67 -10.51
CA SER A 63 -37.80 63.36 -9.54
C SER A 63 -37.86 63.11 -8.02
N SER A 64 -36.71 62.69 -7.44
CA SER A 64 -36.04 63.29 -6.27
C SER A 64 -34.59 62.77 -6.23
N GLN A 65 -33.59 63.48 -6.75
CA GLN A 65 -32.68 64.42 -6.06
C GLN A 65 -32.19 63.97 -4.67
N GLY A 66 -30.87 63.79 -4.58
CA GLY A 66 -30.08 63.52 -3.38
C GLY A 66 -28.59 63.57 -3.74
N GLU A 67 -28.08 64.80 -3.85
CA GLU A 67 -26.73 65.19 -4.22
C GLU A 67 -25.83 65.24 -2.97
N ALA A 68 -24.64 64.64 -3.01
CA ALA A 68 -23.45 65.12 -2.29
C ALA A 68 -22.20 64.40 -2.83
N ALA A 69 -21.19 65.21 -3.13
CA ALA A 69 -19.98 64.92 -3.86
C ALA A 69 -18.77 64.64 -2.95
N GLN A 70 -17.63 64.36 -3.61
CA GLN A 70 -16.23 64.44 -3.15
C GLN A 70 -15.73 63.20 -2.37
N ASP A 71 -14.51 62.69 -2.53
CA ASP A 71 -13.31 63.23 -3.16
C ASP A 71 -12.35 62.09 -3.53
N VAL A 72 -11.52 62.33 -4.55
CA VAL A 72 -10.47 61.45 -5.07
C VAL A 72 -9.18 61.68 -4.28
N VAL A 73 -8.63 60.64 -3.64
CA VAL A 73 -7.23 60.63 -3.15
C VAL A 73 -6.61 59.23 -3.34
N PRO A 74 -5.53 59.08 -4.12
CA PRO A 74 -4.74 57.84 -4.16
C PRO A 74 -3.59 57.88 -3.13
N PRO A 75 -3.28 56.78 -2.43
CA PRO A 75 -2.07 56.72 -1.62
C PRO A 75 -0.81 56.33 -2.43
N PRO A 76 0.39 56.70 -1.93
CA PRO A 76 1.57 56.95 -2.75
C PRO A 76 2.47 55.73 -2.99
N ARG A 77 3.26 55.83 -4.07
CA ARG A 77 4.49 55.07 -4.31
C ARG A 77 5.53 55.39 -3.23
N ALA A 78 6.08 54.35 -2.61
CA ALA A 78 7.33 54.43 -1.87
C ALA A 78 8.40 53.62 -2.62
N SER A 79 9.37 54.35 -3.19
CA SER A 79 10.69 53.83 -3.56
C SER A 79 11.59 54.02 -2.35
N GLY A 80 12.23 52.95 -1.88
CA GLY A 80 13.22 53.00 -0.80
C GLY A 80 14.22 51.86 -0.96
N ALA A 81 15.43 52.22 -1.38
CA ALA A 81 16.57 51.34 -1.53
C ALA A 81 17.03 50.77 -0.17
N GLY A 82 17.47 49.51 -0.19
CA GLY A 82 18.10 48.85 0.94
C GLY A 82 18.78 47.56 0.48
N ALA A 83 19.95 47.71 -0.15
CA ALA A 83 20.85 46.60 -0.43
C ALA A 83 21.45 46.10 0.89
N GLY A 84 21.03 44.90 1.31
CA GLY A 84 21.64 44.14 2.39
C GLY A 84 22.04 42.76 1.87
N LEU A 85 23.34 42.60 1.63
CA LEU A 85 24.00 41.32 1.36
C LEU A 85 23.84 40.40 2.58
N LEU A 86 23.18 39.26 2.41
CA LEU A 86 23.28 38.12 3.32
C LEU A 86 23.90 36.94 2.57
N PRO A 87 24.75 36.15 3.25
CA PRO A 87 25.58 35.13 2.62
C PRO A 87 24.78 33.88 2.23
N ASP A 88 25.17 33.31 1.10
CA ASP A 88 24.69 32.04 0.53
C ASP A 88 24.71 30.91 1.58
N LEU A 89 23.52 30.37 1.86
CA LEU A 89 23.36 29.05 2.46
C LEU A 89 23.29 28.02 1.33
N PRO A 90 24.03 26.89 1.42
CA PRO A 90 24.06 25.90 0.37
C PRO A 90 22.68 25.24 0.22
N ALA A 91 22.23 25.14 -1.02
CA ALA A 91 21.01 24.46 -1.42
C ALA A 91 20.99 23.02 -0.89
N GLU A 92 20.09 22.74 0.05
CA GLU A 92 19.66 21.38 0.36
C GLU A 92 19.01 20.80 -0.90
N GLY A 93 19.73 19.90 -1.55
CA GLY A 93 19.18 19.07 -2.60
C GLY A 93 18.04 18.23 -2.01
N ASN A 94 16.81 18.55 -2.41
CA ASN A 94 15.66 17.67 -2.28
C ASN A 94 15.87 16.42 -3.15
N GLY A 95 16.76 15.54 -2.70
CA GLY A 95 16.79 14.16 -3.11
C GLY A 95 15.59 13.47 -2.48
N SER A 96 14.48 13.42 -3.20
CA SER A 96 13.43 12.43 -2.99
C SER A 96 14.04 11.06 -3.28
N GLY A 97 14.83 10.56 -2.33
CA GLY A 97 15.26 9.19 -2.29
C GLY A 97 14.01 8.36 -2.06
N THR A 98 13.54 7.69 -3.11
CA THR A 98 12.67 6.53 -2.98
C THR A 98 13.30 5.60 -1.94
N LEU A 99 12.77 5.62 -0.72
CA LEU A 99 13.12 4.68 0.33
C LEU A 99 12.80 3.29 -0.20
N LEU A 100 13.84 2.62 -0.69
CA LEU A 100 13.78 1.21 -1.01
C LEU A 100 13.36 0.52 0.28
N GLY A 101 12.17 -0.06 0.23
CA GLY A 101 11.53 -0.67 1.37
C GLY A 101 12.36 -1.77 1.98
N VAL A 102 13.02 -1.51 3.12
CA VAL A 102 13.69 -2.57 3.89
C VAL A 102 12.64 -3.25 4.75
N ALA A 103 12.32 -4.49 4.40
CA ALA A 103 11.53 -5.35 5.25
C ALA A 103 12.45 -5.88 6.35
N ARG A 104 12.08 -5.73 7.63
CA ARG A 104 12.89 -6.20 8.76
C ARG A 104 12.41 -7.58 9.20
N PRO A 105 13.19 -8.64 9.00
CA PRO A 105 12.84 -9.95 9.53
C PRO A 105 12.93 -9.99 11.07
N GLY A 106 12.45 -11.09 11.64
CA GLY A 106 12.55 -11.37 13.07
C GLY A 106 13.34 -12.65 13.28
N ILE A 107 14.52 -12.53 13.88
CA ILE A 107 15.31 -13.66 14.39
C ILE A 107 15.40 -13.50 15.90
N ALA A 108 15.00 -14.53 16.63
CA ALA A 108 15.32 -14.59 18.04
C ALA A 108 16.36 -15.67 18.35
N PRO A 109 17.42 -15.28 19.08
CA PRO A 109 18.40 -16.23 19.58
C PRO A 109 17.82 -16.99 20.78
N THR A 110 18.00 -18.32 20.81
CA THR A 110 17.83 -19.04 22.08
C THR A 110 18.99 -18.70 22.98
N ALA A 111 18.74 -18.13 24.16
CA ALA A 111 19.77 -17.94 25.17
C ALA A 111 20.35 -19.32 25.56
N PRO A 112 21.65 -19.59 25.40
CA PRO A 112 22.23 -20.84 25.84
C PRO A 112 22.39 -20.83 27.38
N GLY A 113 21.64 -21.69 28.06
CA GLY A 113 22.07 -22.24 29.37
C GLY A 113 21.57 -21.58 30.66
N LEU A 114 20.45 -20.85 30.68
CA LEU A 114 19.82 -20.47 31.96
C LEU A 114 18.75 -21.50 32.37
N ALA A 115 19.17 -22.50 33.13
CA ALA A 115 18.27 -23.25 34.00
C ALA A 115 18.10 -22.46 35.32
N GLY A 116 16.86 -22.10 35.64
CA GLY A 116 16.43 -21.88 37.03
C GLY A 116 16.08 -20.46 37.44
N GLU A 117 14.86 -20.35 37.97
CA GLU A 117 14.38 -19.41 39.00
C GLU A 117 14.19 -17.93 38.62
N SER A 118 12.94 -17.58 38.32
CA SER A 118 12.24 -16.58 39.14
C SER A 118 10.72 -16.74 39.02
N ASP A 119 10.13 -17.25 40.11
CA ASP A 119 8.78 -16.91 40.51
C ASP A 119 8.78 -15.44 40.92
N LEU A 120 8.21 -14.59 40.08
CA LEU A 120 7.67 -13.31 40.52
C LEU A 120 6.25 -13.19 39.96
N GLU A 121 5.30 -13.38 40.86
CA GLU A 121 3.91 -12.95 40.73
C GLU A 121 3.89 -11.48 40.29
N GLN A 122 3.58 -11.25 39.02
CA GLN A 122 3.16 -9.95 38.54
C GLN A 122 1.65 -10.01 38.31
N GLU A 123 0.94 -9.61 39.35
CA GLU A 123 -0.49 -9.34 39.38
C GLU A 123 -0.82 -8.33 38.25
N SER A 124 -1.40 -8.83 37.16
CA SER A 124 -1.88 -8.01 36.05
C SER A 124 -3.40 -7.94 36.11
N LEU A 125 -3.89 -6.75 36.44
CA LEU A 125 -5.28 -6.35 36.36
C LEU A 125 -5.77 -6.48 34.92
N ALA A 126 -6.72 -7.39 34.69
CA ALA A 126 -7.45 -7.48 33.44
C ALA A 126 -8.52 -6.36 33.36
N PRO A 127 -8.65 -5.63 32.25
CA PRO A 127 -9.89 -4.93 31.95
C PRO A 127 -10.90 -5.92 31.33
N THR A 128 -12.02 -6.09 32.02
CA THR A 128 -13.25 -6.69 31.48
C THR A 128 -13.77 -5.82 30.34
N TRP A 129 -13.78 -6.36 29.12
CA TRP A 129 -14.57 -5.82 28.02
C TRP A 129 -15.74 -6.75 27.78
N ASP A 130 -16.92 -6.23 28.10
CA ASP A 130 -18.22 -6.80 27.80
C ASP A 130 -18.46 -6.82 26.28
N GLY A 131 -19.12 -7.89 25.85
CA GLY A 131 -19.36 -8.20 24.45
C GLY A 131 -20.31 -7.24 23.74
N VAL A 132 -19.99 -6.99 22.48
CA VAL A 132 -20.95 -6.58 21.46
C VAL A 132 -20.74 -7.52 20.27
N GLU A 133 -21.70 -8.42 20.06
CA GLU A 133 -21.82 -9.23 18.85
C GLU A 133 -22.20 -8.33 17.66
N PRO A 134 -21.46 -8.37 16.53
CA PRO A 134 -22.02 -7.95 15.27
C PRO A 134 -22.69 -9.15 14.60
N THR A 135 -24.03 -9.11 14.55
CA THR A 135 -24.83 -9.86 13.58
C THR A 135 -24.43 -9.46 12.16
N VAL A 136 -23.82 -10.40 11.43
CA VAL A 136 -23.60 -10.29 9.99
C VAL A 136 -24.68 -11.13 9.30
N ASP A 137 -25.54 -10.44 8.55
CA ASP A 137 -26.50 -11.04 7.62
C ASP A 137 -25.74 -11.61 6.41
N ASP A 138 -25.55 -12.92 6.40
CA ASP A 138 -25.14 -13.68 5.21
C ASP A 138 -26.38 -14.05 4.39
N THR A 139 -26.71 -13.22 3.40
CA THR A 139 -27.51 -13.65 2.25
C THR A 139 -26.66 -13.57 0.99
N PHE A 140 -25.92 -14.63 0.70
CA PHE A 140 -25.51 -14.96 -0.65
C PHE A 140 -25.96 -16.38 -1.01
N GLN A 141 -26.84 -16.40 -2.00
CA GLN A 141 -27.55 -17.53 -2.55
C GLN A 141 -26.61 -18.33 -3.47
N GLU A 142 -26.29 -19.56 -3.05
CA GLU A 142 -25.53 -20.53 -3.83
C GLU A 142 -26.32 -21.07 -5.04
N LEU A 143 -25.62 -21.21 -6.16
CA LEU A 143 -25.97 -22.14 -7.23
C LEU A 143 -25.01 -23.34 -7.18
N GLY A 144 -25.53 -24.43 -6.60
CA GLY A 144 -25.43 -25.80 -7.11
C GLY A 144 -24.06 -26.47 -7.27
N ALA A 145 -23.74 -27.40 -6.36
CA ALA A 145 -23.21 -28.73 -6.71
C ALA A 145 -23.41 -29.72 -5.56
N THR A 146 -24.22 -30.74 -5.80
CA THR A 146 -24.59 -31.83 -4.88
C THR A 146 -23.46 -32.85 -4.72
N LEU A 147 -22.90 -32.97 -3.51
CA LEU A 147 -22.20 -34.18 -3.05
C LEU A 147 -22.60 -34.49 -1.59
N ALA A 148 -23.01 -35.74 -1.37
CA ALA A 148 -23.68 -36.25 -0.17
C ALA A 148 -22.77 -36.33 1.08
N PRO A 149 -23.34 -36.29 2.30
CA PRO A 149 -22.57 -36.34 3.54
C PRO A 149 -22.23 -37.77 3.96
N ARG A 150 -20.95 -38.02 4.30
CA ARG A 150 -20.52 -39.22 5.04
C ARG A 150 -20.46 -38.90 6.53
N HIS A 151 -21.27 -39.60 7.31
CA HIS A 151 -21.22 -39.65 8.76
C HIS A 151 -19.87 -40.20 9.26
N SER A 152 -19.24 -39.51 10.21
CA SER A 152 -18.19 -40.05 11.07
C SER A 152 -18.71 -40.18 12.51
N PRO A 153 -18.38 -41.27 13.22
CA PRO A 153 -18.93 -41.56 14.53
C PRO A 153 -18.26 -40.75 15.64
N THR A 154 -19.09 -40.37 16.61
CA THR A 154 -18.80 -39.64 17.84
C THR A 154 -17.93 -40.48 18.78
N VAL A 155 -16.72 -40.01 19.09
CA VAL A 155 -15.86 -40.58 20.13
C VAL A 155 -16.16 -39.90 21.47
N LYS A 156 -16.69 -40.68 22.43
CA LYS A 156 -16.92 -40.26 23.82
C LYS A 156 -15.59 -40.24 24.57
N VAL A 157 -15.19 -39.08 25.10
CA VAL A 157 -14.04 -38.95 26.01
C VAL A 157 -14.53 -39.01 27.47
N PRO A 158 -13.87 -39.78 28.36
CA PRO A 158 -14.32 -39.93 29.74
C PRO A 158 -14.03 -38.71 30.62
N ARG A 159 -15.05 -38.38 31.40
CA ARG A 159 -15.10 -37.42 32.52
C ARG A 159 -13.96 -37.69 33.52
N LYS A 160 -13.06 -36.73 33.74
CA LYS A 160 -12.10 -36.79 34.86
C LYS A 160 -12.50 -35.82 35.98
N LEU A 161 -12.71 -36.45 37.12
CA LEU A 161 -12.64 -36.06 38.52
C LEU A 161 -12.49 -34.57 38.88
N ARG A 162 -13.51 -34.11 39.61
CA ARG A 162 -13.49 -32.96 40.52
C ARG A 162 -12.43 -33.15 41.60
N PHE A 163 -11.60 -32.14 41.83
CA PHE A 163 -10.82 -32.00 43.05
C PHE A 163 -11.53 -31.02 44.00
N ASP A 164 -11.58 -31.43 45.25
CA ASP A 164 -12.32 -30.87 46.37
C ASP A 164 -11.36 -30.00 47.22
N PRO A 165 -11.56 -28.67 47.36
CA PRO A 165 -10.62 -27.82 48.07
C PRO A 165 -11.06 -27.67 49.54
N ARG A 166 -10.82 -28.67 50.40
CA ARG A 166 -10.94 -28.51 51.85
C ARG A 166 -9.96 -29.40 52.62
N ARG A 167 -8.89 -28.79 53.15
CA ARG A 167 -8.29 -29.12 54.46
C ARG A 167 -7.23 -28.09 54.84
N ALA A 168 -7.69 -27.02 55.48
CA ALA A 168 -6.86 -26.27 56.41
C ALA A 168 -6.64 -27.16 57.66
N ARG A 169 -5.39 -27.60 57.87
CA ARG A 169 -4.98 -28.20 59.16
C ARG A 169 -4.21 -27.15 59.94
N LEU A 170 -4.78 -26.81 61.08
CA LEU A 170 -4.14 -26.12 62.18
C LEU A 170 -2.86 -26.84 62.60
N ILE A 171 -1.77 -26.10 62.77
CA ILE A 171 -0.63 -26.52 63.59
C ILE A 171 -0.72 -25.76 64.91
N PRO A 172 -0.83 -26.45 66.06
CA PRO A 172 -0.86 -25.83 67.37
C PRO A 172 0.53 -25.71 68.00
N GLY A 173 0.74 -24.59 68.69
CA GLY A 173 1.35 -24.56 70.00
C GLY A 173 2.87 -24.74 70.09
N ALA A 174 3.58 -23.61 70.04
CA ALA A 174 4.91 -23.50 70.62
C ALA A 174 4.83 -23.64 72.16
N LYS A 175 5.66 -24.51 72.74
CA LYS A 175 5.98 -24.54 74.17
C LYS A 175 7.45 -24.16 74.36
N PRO A 176 7.79 -23.31 75.34
CA PRO A 176 9.17 -23.01 75.68
C PRO A 176 9.71 -24.03 76.68
N ALA A 177 10.90 -24.58 76.43
CA ALA A 177 11.64 -25.38 77.41
C ALA A 177 12.97 -24.71 77.73
N LYS A 178 13.16 -24.49 79.03
CA LYS A 178 14.32 -23.92 79.70
C LYS A 178 15.55 -24.83 79.59
N GLY A 179 16.70 -24.19 79.40
CA GLY A 179 17.89 -24.30 80.26
C GLY A 179 18.57 -25.66 80.40
N GLY A 180 19.82 -25.74 79.95
CA GLY A 180 20.75 -26.74 80.48
C GLY A 180 21.99 -26.97 79.63
N LYS A 181 23.13 -26.47 80.13
CA LYS A 181 24.51 -26.94 79.88
C LYS A 181 25.10 -26.60 78.50
N ALA A 182 25.69 -25.40 78.44
CA ALA A 182 26.82 -25.10 77.58
C ALA A 182 27.93 -26.13 77.80
N SER A 183 28.18 -26.99 76.81
CA SER A 183 29.34 -27.88 76.79
C SER A 183 29.57 -28.39 75.36
N ARG A 184 30.63 -27.90 74.73
CA ARG A 184 31.31 -28.40 73.53
C ARG A 184 30.56 -28.51 72.18
N GLN A 185 29.23 -28.53 72.12
CA GLN A 185 28.50 -28.62 70.85
C GLN A 185 28.40 -27.30 70.07
N ALA A 186 28.38 -26.15 70.75
CA ALA A 186 28.37 -24.84 70.09
C ALA A 186 29.68 -24.54 69.35
N LEU A 187 30.82 -25.04 69.86
CA LEU A 187 32.11 -24.90 69.19
C LEU A 187 32.15 -25.71 67.89
N TRP A 188 31.59 -26.92 67.87
CA TRP A 188 31.51 -27.75 66.67
C TRP A 188 30.58 -27.17 65.60
N LEU A 189 29.48 -26.53 65.98
CA LEU A 189 28.58 -25.86 65.03
C LEU A 189 29.21 -24.58 64.44
N ILE A 190 29.97 -23.81 65.23
CA ILE A 190 30.72 -22.65 64.72
C ILE A 190 31.86 -23.11 63.81
N LEU A 191 32.56 -24.19 64.16
CA LEU A 191 33.63 -24.74 63.32
C LEU A 191 33.08 -25.31 62.00
N ALA A 192 31.96 -26.03 62.05
CA ALA A 192 31.29 -26.55 60.85
C ALA A 192 30.74 -25.41 59.97
N GLY A 193 30.15 -24.38 60.57
CA GLY A 193 29.72 -23.18 59.85
C GLY A 193 30.88 -22.43 59.20
N ALA A 194 32.02 -22.31 59.88
CA ALA A 194 33.22 -21.69 59.33
C ALA A 194 33.83 -22.51 58.19
N VAL A 195 33.85 -23.84 58.31
CA VAL A 195 34.34 -24.73 57.23
C VAL A 195 33.42 -24.66 56.01
N ILE A 196 32.10 -24.63 56.19
CA ILE A 196 31.15 -24.47 55.08
C ILE A 196 31.30 -23.09 54.44
N ALA A 197 31.44 -22.02 55.23
CA ALA A 197 31.66 -20.67 54.71
C ALA A 197 32.96 -20.57 53.90
N VAL A 198 34.06 -21.11 54.41
CA VAL A 198 35.36 -21.15 53.70
C VAL A 198 35.28 -22.03 52.46
N ALA A 199 34.60 -23.19 52.53
CA ALA A 199 34.39 -24.06 51.38
C ALA A 199 33.53 -23.38 50.31
N SER A 200 32.49 -22.63 50.69
CA SER A 200 31.68 -21.87 49.73
C SER A 200 32.45 -20.73 49.06
N VAL A 201 33.32 -20.03 49.80
CA VAL A 201 34.19 -18.99 49.22
C VAL A 201 35.22 -19.62 48.28
N LEU A 202 35.86 -20.73 48.69
CA LEU A 202 36.79 -21.47 47.83
C LEU A 202 36.09 -22.00 46.59
N PHE A 203 34.86 -22.48 46.70
CA PHE A 203 34.09 -23.03 45.58
C PHE A 203 33.69 -21.93 44.58
N VAL A 204 33.34 -20.73 45.05
CA VAL A 204 33.10 -19.56 44.18
C VAL A 204 34.38 -19.09 43.48
N VAL A 205 35.55 -19.16 44.15
CA VAL A 205 36.84 -18.74 43.58
C VAL A 205 37.48 -19.80 42.68
N LEU A 206 37.18 -21.09 42.89
CA LEU A 206 37.70 -22.21 42.08
C LEU A 206 36.71 -22.71 41.02
N TRP A 207 35.52 -22.13 40.93
CA TRP A 207 34.60 -22.49 39.85
C TRP A 207 35.18 -21.95 38.54
N PRO A 208 35.45 -22.81 37.53
CA PRO A 208 35.94 -22.35 36.23
C PRO A 208 35.00 -21.28 35.67
N ASP A 209 35.62 -20.19 35.21
CA ASP A 209 34.97 -19.01 34.67
C ASP A 209 33.93 -19.36 33.58
N PRO A 210 32.88 -18.52 33.44
CA PRO A 210 31.81 -18.70 32.45
C PRO A 210 32.33 -18.91 31.02
N PRO A 211 31.50 -19.54 30.17
CA PRO A 211 31.95 -20.32 29.03
C PRO A 211 32.75 -19.55 27.97
N PRO A 212 33.63 -20.27 27.26
CA PRO A 212 34.38 -19.74 26.12
C PRO A 212 33.40 -19.23 25.06
N VAL A 213 33.67 -18.03 24.54
CA VAL A 213 33.14 -17.42 23.31
C VAL A 213 31.74 -17.89 22.91
N THR A 214 30.74 -17.05 23.17
CA THR A 214 29.35 -17.32 22.78
C THR A 214 29.06 -16.71 21.40
N ALA A 215 28.20 -17.36 20.62
CA ALA A 215 27.76 -16.84 19.34
C ALA A 215 26.23 -16.90 19.23
N GLN A 216 25.62 -15.84 18.73
CA GLN A 216 24.19 -15.71 18.52
C GLN A 216 23.91 -15.17 17.11
N ALA A 217 22.91 -15.71 16.43
CA ALA A 217 22.43 -15.13 15.18
C ALA A 217 21.57 -13.90 15.51
N ARG A 218 21.84 -12.77 14.87
CA ARG A 218 21.08 -11.54 14.95
C ARG A 218 20.91 -10.93 13.57
N GLU A 219 20.04 -9.94 13.47
CA GLU A 219 19.94 -9.07 12.31
C GLU A 219 20.65 -7.74 12.61
N ASP A 220 21.37 -7.23 11.62
CA ASP A 220 21.94 -5.89 11.66
C ASP A 220 20.88 -4.81 11.37
N ALA A 221 21.29 -3.54 11.36
CA ALA A 221 20.41 -2.41 11.06
C ALA A 221 19.80 -2.46 9.64
N ASN A 222 20.42 -3.21 8.73
CA ASN A 222 20.02 -3.37 7.34
C ASN A 222 19.13 -4.60 7.13
N GLY A 223 18.88 -5.40 8.17
CA GLY A 223 18.15 -6.67 8.06
C GLY A 223 18.98 -7.82 7.51
N ASN A 224 20.31 -7.66 7.43
CA ASN A 224 21.20 -8.76 7.09
C ASN A 224 21.49 -9.60 8.33
N GLU A 225 21.63 -10.89 8.13
CA GLU A 225 22.00 -11.77 9.23
C GLU A 225 23.49 -11.64 9.58
N VAL A 226 23.76 -11.39 10.86
CA VAL A 226 25.09 -11.32 11.46
C VAL A 226 25.21 -12.34 12.58
N LEU A 227 26.40 -12.91 12.72
CA LEU A 227 26.77 -13.68 13.88
C LEU A 227 27.38 -12.75 14.93
N GLU A 228 26.64 -12.44 15.98
CA GLU A 228 27.17 -11.74 17.14
C GLU A 228 28.00 -12.73 17.96
N VAL A 229 29.32 -12.57 17.91
CA VAL A 229 30.27 -13.34 18.69
C VAL A 229 30.70 -12.50 19.89
N ARG A 230 30.34 -12.96 21.09
CA ARG A 230 30.71 -12.32 22.35
C ARG A 230 31.89 -13.07 22.98
N CYS A 231 33.03 -12.40 23.04
CA CYS A 231 34.28 -12.85 23.63
C CYS A 231 34.76 -11.83 24.67
N PRO A 232 34.37 -11.97 25.95
CA PRO A 232 34.72 -11.00 26.99
C PRO A 232 36.23 -10.95 27.29
N THR A 233 36.98 -12.00 26.94
CA THR A 233 38.43 -12.08 27.13
C THR A 233 39.23 -11.63 25.91
N CYS A 234 38.57 -11.28 24.80
CA CYS A 234 39.24 -10.83 23.59
C CYS A 234 39.54 -9.32 23.70
N PRO A 235 40.80 -8.88 23.51
CA PRO A 235 41.11 -7.47 23.42
C PRO A 235 40.49 -6.85 22.16
N ASP A 236 40.23 -5.55 22.19
CA ASP A 236 39.78 -4.82 21.01
C ASP A 236 40.79 -4.93 19.87
N GLY A 237 40.29 -5.02 18.65
CA GLY A 237 41.12 -5.30 17.48
C GLY A 237 41.26 -6.79 17.16
N THR A 238 40.75 -7.71 18.00
CA THR A 238 40.70 -9.15 17.68
C THR A 238 39.86 -9.37 16.43
N VAL A 239 40.42 -10.01 15.41
CA VAL A 239 39.70 -10.35 14.19
C VAL A 239 39.00 -11.68 14.41
N VAL A 240 37.67 -11.66 14.32
CA VAL A 240 36.80 -12.83 14.43
C VAL A 240 36.38 -13.22 13.02
N SER A 241 36.67 -14.46 12.62
CA SER A 241 36.34 -14.98 11.29
C SER A 241 35.48 -16.23 11.35
N VAL A 242 34.53 -16.31 10.42
CA VAL A 242 33.61 -17.44 10.22
C VAL A 242 33.54 -17.73 8.73
N GLY A 243 34.23 -18.80 8.30
CA GLY A 243 34.40 -19.10 6.89
C GLY A 243 35.21 -18.00 6.19
N THR A 244 34.61 -17.33 5.21
CA THR A 244 35.24 -16.21 4.47
C THR A 244 34.87 -14.83 5.03
N ALA A 245 33.93 -14.76 5.98
CA ALA A 245 33.52 -13.52 6.60
C ALA A 245 34.37 -13.22 7.83
N GLN A 246 34.65 -11.94 8.07
CA GLN A 246 35.41 -11.49 9.21
C GLN A 246 34.87 -10.17 9.74
N ALA A 247 34.98 -9.97 11.06
CA ALA A 247 34.69 -8.71 11.72
C ALA A 247 35.68 -8.50 12.87
N THR A 248 35.98 -7.24 13.17
CA THR A 248 36.86 -6.90 14.28
C THR A 248 36.04 -6.74 15.55
N ALA A 249 36.47 -7.36 16.63
CA ALA A 249 35.85 -7.22 17.94
C ALA A 249 36.11 -5.82 18.52
N ALA A 250 35.05 -5.22 19.02
CA ALA A 250 35.06 -4.00 19.83
C ALA A 250 34.17 -4.23 21.06
N ASP A 251 34.65 -3.81 22.23
CA ASP A 251 33.98 -4.00 23.52
C ASP A 251 33.64 -5.48 23.79
N GLY A 252 34.53 -6.39 23.36
CA GLY A 252 34.36 -7.83 23.51
C GLY A 252 33.26 -8.45 22.62
N THR A 253 32.76 -7.72 21.62
CA THR A 253 31.74 -8.19 20.67
C THR A 253 32.18 -7.99 19.23
N ALA A 254 31.92 -8.98 18.37
CA ALA A 254 32.12 -8.86 16.92
C ALA A 254 30.84 -9.28 16.19
N GLN A 255 30.40 -8.50 15.21
CA GLN A 255 29.26 -8.85 14.35
C GLN A 255 29.78 -9.33 13.00
N VAL A 256 29.88 -10.64 12.83
CA VAL A 256 30.41 -11.24 11.60
C VAL A 256 29.27 -11.38 10.58
N PRO A 257 29.30 -10.70 9.43
CA PRO A 257 28.23 -10.81 8.42
C PRO A 257 28.21 -12.20 7.82
N LEU A 258 27.03 -12.83 7.77
CA LEU A 258 26.89 -14.16 7.18
C LEU A 258 26.43 -14.04 5.71
N PRO A 259 27.15 -14.65 4.74
CA PRO A 259 26.77 -14.59 3.33
C PRO A 259 25.51 -15.42 3.02
N THR A 260 25.13 -16.33 3.92
CA THR A 260 23.95 -17.17 3.80
C THR A 260 23.32 -17.33 5.17
N ALA A 261 22.01 -17.20 5.22
CA ALA A 261 21.25 -17.32 6.46
C ALA A 261 21.41 -18.72 7.08
N LEU A 262 21.56 -18.80 8.40
CA LEU A 262 21.67 -20.08 9.10
C LEU A 262 20.32 -20.83 9.09
N PRO A 263 20.25 -22.10 8.69
CA PRO A 263 18.98 -22.84 8.78
C PRO A 263 18.46 -22.89 10.22
N VAL A 264 17.13 -22.97 10.37
CA VAL A 264 16.48 -23.17 11.68
C VAL A 264 16.99 -24.47 12.32
N GLY A 265 17.29 -24.42 13.62
CA GLY A 265 17.87 -25.49 14.40
C GLY A 265 19.35 -25.29 14.75
N PRO A 266 20.07 -26.37 15.12
CA PRO A 266 21.45 -26.29 15.59
C PRO A 266 22.45 -26.18 14.43
N ASN A 267 23.22 -25.10 14.41
CA ASN A 267 24.26 -24.80 13.43
C ASN A 267 25.64 -24.91 14.06
N ARG A 268 26.47 -25.83 13.57
CA ARG A 268 27.84 -26.00 14.06
C ARG A 268 28.80 -25.15 13.24
N LEU A 269 29.34 -24.10 13.85
CA LEU A 269 30.23 -23.14 13.22
C LEU A 269 31.65 -23.28 13.79
N LYS A 270 32.65 -22.96 12.97
CA LYS A 270 34.03 -22.78 13.42
C LYS A 270 34.35 -21.29 13.39
N ILE A 271 34.75 -20.77 14.54
CA ILE A 271 35.13 -19.38 14.74
C ILE A 271 36.63 -19.33 14.92
N ALA A 272 37.34 -18.60 14.06
CA ALA A 272 38.76 -18.33 14.24
C ALA A 272 38.95 -16.93 14.82
N LEU A 273 39.78 -16.84 15.86
CA LEU A 273 40.10 -15.63 16.60
C LEU A 273 41.58 -15.34 16.40
N ASP A 274 41.87 -14.22 15.75
CA ASP A 274 43.22 -13.66 15.58
C ASP A 274 43.35 -12.47 16.52
N ARG A 275 44.15 -12.63 17.58
CA ARG A 275 44.27 -11.63 18.65
C ARG A 275 45.46 -10.71 18.35
N PRO A 276 45.30 -9.38 18.44
CA PRO A 276 46.38 -8.44 18.12
C PRO A 276 47.61 -8.66 19.02
N GLY A 277 48.80 -8.44 18.45
CA GLY A 277 50.08 -8.56 19.15
C GLY A 277 50.63 -9.99 19.14
N SER A 278 51.17 -10.45 20.27
CA SER A 278 51.67 -11.83 20.44
C SER A 278 50.61 -12.77 21.00
N GLY A 279 49.32 -12.48 20.78
CA GLY A 279 48.23 -13.36 21.12
C GLY A 279 48.29 -14.64 20.29
N ARG A 280 47.79 -15.75 20.85
CA ARG A 280 47.71 -17.02 20.12
C ARG A 280 46.42 -17.06 19.30
N ASP A 281 46.53 -17.45 18.04
CA ASP A 281 45.38 -17.73 17.19
C ASP A 281 44.65 -18.99 17.69
N GLU A 282 43.34 -18.87 17.80
CA GLU A 282 42.47 -19.94 18.32
C GLU A 282 41.35 -20.22 17.33
N THR A 283 41.04 -21.51 17.12
CA THR A 283 39.84 -21.92 16.38
C THR A 283 38.93 -22.69 17.31
N LEU A 284 37.72 -22.17 17.51
CA LEU A 284 36.72 -22.71 18.41
C LEU A 284 35.51 -23.24 17.62
N GLY A 285 34.99 -24.41 18.02
CA GLY A 285 33.72 -24.91 17.51
C GLY A 285 32.58 -24.40 18.38
N VAL A 286 31.63 -23.67 17.80
CA VAL A 286 30.46 -23.14 18.50
C VAL A 286 29.19 -23.68 17.86
N THR A 287 28.19 -24.02 18.67
CA THR A 287 26.87 -24.41 18.19
C THR A 287 25.90 -23.26 18.41
N VAL A 288 25.31 -22.76 17.33
CA VAL A 288 24.35 -21.66 17.33
C VAL A 288 22.99 -22.21 16.97
N ASN A 289 22.03 -22.06 17.88
CA ASN A 289 20.68 -22.58 17.68
C ASN A 289 19.74 -21.45 17.27
N VAL A 290 19.12 -21.59 16.10
CA VAL A 290 18.12 -20.65 15.57
C VAL A 290 16.75 -21.27 15.83
N ALA A 291 15.98 -20.70 16.76
CA ALA A 291 14.66 -21.26 17.11
C ALA A 291 13.63 -21.09 16.00
N TYR A 292 13.63 -19.92 15.38
CA TYR A 292 12.72 -19.57 14.29
C TYR A 292 13.28 -18.44 13.42
N ARG A 293 12.62 -18.26 12.27
CA ARG A 293 12.77 -17.16 11.34
C ARG A 293 11.39 -16.73 10.88
N ILE A 294 11.15 -15.43 10.92
CA ILE A 294 9.94 -14.85 10.33
C ILE A 294 10.41 -13.78 9.36
N SER A 295 10.21 -14.02 8.06
CA SER A 295 10.63 -13.11 7.01
C SER A 295 9.46 -12.72 6.10
N PRO A 296 9.32 -11.43 5.77
CA PRO A 296 8.39 -11.00 4.75
C PRO A 296 8.96 -11.33 3.36
N ASP A 297 8.10 -11.87 2.49
CA ASP A 297 8.36 -12.10 1.08
C ASP A 297 7.43 -11.21 0.24
N LEU A 298 8.05 -10.44 -0.65
CA LEU A 298 7.38 -9.49 -1.54
C LEU A 298 7.23 -10.04 -2.97
N GLY A 299 7.62 -11.29 -3.23
CA GLY A 299 7.58 -11.92 -4.55
C GLY A 299 6.17 -11.93 -5.16
N THR A 300 5.13 -12.04 -4.35
CA THR A 300 3.72 -12.03 -4.79
C THR A 300 3.13 -10.64 -4.98
N LEU A 301 3.86 -9.58 -4.62
CA LEU A 301 3.35 -8.22 -4.69
C LEU A 301 3.09 -7.77 -6.14
N GLN A 302 3.84 -8.31 -7.11
CA GLN A 302 3.62 -8.04 -8.54
C GLN A 302 2.58 -8.94 -9.20
N GLY A 303 2.00 -9.86 -8.44
CA GLY A 303 1.07 -10.89 -8.95
C GLY A 303 -0.25 -10.34 -9.47
N GLU A 304 -1.14 -11.25 -9.85
CA GLU A 304 -2.52 -10.89 -10.21
C GLU A 304 -3.31 -10.39 -9.01
N ARG A 305 -3.10 -11.02 -7.85
CA ARG A 305 -3.60 -10.65 -6.53
C ARG A 305 -2.41 -10.24 -5.67
N PRO A 306 -2.08 -8.94 -5.61
CA PRO A 306 -0.95 -8.46 -4.82
C PRO A 306 -1.15 -8.78 -3.35
N ALA A 307 -0.21 -9.53 -2.80
CA ALA A 307 -0.19 -9.90 -1.39
C ALA A 307 1.25 -9.84 -0.87
N ILE A 308 1.37 -9.60 0.43
CA ILE A 308 2.62 -9.82 1.18
C ILE A 308 2.57 -11.24 1.71
N GLN A 309 3.62 -12.02 1.49
CA GLN A 309 3.77 -13.30 2.16
C GLN A 309 4.64 -13.14 3.40
N VAL A 310 4.34 -13.87 4.46
CA VAL A 310 5.20 -13.98 5.64
C VAL A 310 5.61 -15.43 5.76
N ALA A 311 6.85 -15.71 5.39
CA ALA A 311 7.46 -17.02 5.54
C ALA A 311 7.89 -17.21 7.00
N ILE A 312 7.43 -18.30 7.59
CA ILE A 312 7.71 -18.68 8.97
C ILE A 312 8.43 -20.02 8.92
N GLU A 313 9.61 -20.07 9.51
CA GLU A 313 10.33 -21.31 9.77
C GLU A 313 10.58 -21.41 11.28
N ALA A 314 10.26 -22.52 11.92
CA ALA A 314 10.46 -22.71 13.36
C ALA A 314 10.72 -24.18 13.70
N ALA A 315 11.36 -24.42 14.84
CA ALA A 315 11.60 -25.77 15.35
C ALA A 315 10.27 -26.53 15.57
N ALA A 316 10.29 -27.85 15.42
CA ALA A 316 9.11 -28.70 15.59
C ALA A 316 8.49 -28.51 16.99
N GLY A 317 7.15 -28.44 17.05
CA GLY A 317 6.39 -28.21 18.29
C GLY A 317 6.30 -26.75 18.73
N THR A 318 6.91 -25.81 18.01
CA THR A 318 6.77 -24.38 18.28
C THR A 318 5.36 -23.90 17.91
N GLU A 319 4.75 -23.13 18.80
CA GLU A 319 3.48 -22.44 18.54
C GLU A 319 3.78 -21.02 18.05
N VAL A 320 3.28 -20.66 16.87
CA VAL A 320 3.46 -19.33 16.28
C VAL A 320 2.09 -18.68 16.11
N THR A 321 1.96 -17.43 16.56
CA THR A 321 0.80 -16.60 16.23
C THR A 321 1.24 -15.38 15.44
N LEU A 322 0.54 -15.07 14.36
CA LEU A 322 0.80 -13.90 13.52
C LEU A 322 -0.50 -13.09 13.41
N GLY A 323 -0.45 -11.79 13.77
CA GLY A 323 -1.64 -10.94 13.82
C GLY A 323 -2.72 -11.44 14.79
N GLY A 324 -2.35 -12.22 15.81
CA GLY A 324 -3.28 -12.87 16.75
C GLY A 324 -3.82 -14.22 16.29
N ASN A 325 -3.58 -14.63 15.04
CA ASN A 325 -4.02 -15.93 14.51
C ASN A 325 -2.93 -16.99 14.72
N VAL A 326 -3.30 -18.16 15.23
CA VAL A 326 -2.38 -19.31 15.35
C VAL A 326 -2.09 -19.86 13.96
N ILE A 327 -0.80 -19.94 13.59
CA ILE A 327 -0.36 -20.40 12.28
C ILE A 327 0.09 -21.86 12.38
N PRO A 328 -0.57 -22.80 11.69
CA PRO A 328 -0.17 -24.19 11.70
C PRO A 328 1.13 -24.40 10.90
N LEU A 329 2.15 -24.95 11.55
CA LEU A 329 3.42 -25.27 10.91
C LEU A 329 3.37 -26.69 10.30
N SER A 330 3.75 -26.81 9.03
CA SER A 330 3.98 -28.07 8.33
C SER A 330 5.48 -28.30 8.18
N ASP A 331 6.02 -29.33 8.82
CA ASP A 331 7.47 -29.59 8.87
C ASP A 331 8.30 -28.39 9.36
N GLY A 332 7.74 -27.65 10.33
CA GLY A 332 8.37 -26.44 10.87
C GLY A 332 8.29 -25.24 9.95
N ARG A 333 7.49 -25.28 8.87
CA ARG A 333 7.33 -24.16 7.92
C ARG A 333 5.86 -23.77 7.76
N ALA A 334 5.62 -22.48 7.57
CA ALA A 334 4.34 -21.97 7.13
C ALA A 334 4.54 -20.71 6.28
N VAL A 335 3.54 -20.38 5.46
CA VAL A 335 3.47 -19.12 4.73
C VAL A 335 2.11 -18.52 4.97
N GLU A 336 2.07 -17.34 5.58
CA GLU A 336 0.84 -16.58 5.74
C GLU A 336 0.74 -15.54 4.63
N VAL A 337 -0.45 -15.41 4.02
CA VAL A 337 -0.70 -14.47 2.92
C VAL A 337 -1.53 -13.31 3.41
N ILE A 338 -0.99 -12.10 3.32
CA ILE A 338 -1.63 -10.86 3.75
C ILE A 338 -2.08 -10.09 2.51
N ASP A 339 -3.39 -9.95 2.36
CA ASP A 339 -3.99 -9.17 1.27
C ASP A 339 -3.70 -7.66 1.47
N VAL A 340 -3.21 -7.02 0.42
CA VAL A 340 -2.93 -5.57 0.39
C VAL A 340 -3.74 -4.83 -0.66
N SER A 341 -4.71 -5.48 -1.29
CA SER A 341 -5.52 -4.96 -2.39
C SER A 341 -6.08 -3.57 -2.08
N ASP A 342 -6.64 -3.37 -0.89
CA ASP A 342 -7.26 -2.08 -0.52
C ASP A 342 -6.27 -0.92 -0.46
N ALA A 343 -5.01 -1.18 -0.08
CA ALA A 343 -3.98 -0.16 0.01
C ALA A 343 -3.45 0.29 -1.37
N ILE A 344 -3.58 -0.57 -2.37
CA ILE A 344 -3.08 -0.36 -3.73
C ILE A 344 -4.18 -0.03 -4.75
N ASN A 345 -5.44 -0.06 -4.34
CA ASN A 345 -6.57 0.32 -5.19
C ASN A 345 -6.76 1.84 -5.23
N GLY A 346 -7.23 2.34 -6.37
CA GLY A 346 -7.59 3.73 -6.59
C GLY A 346 -6.50 4.57 -7.26
N PRO A 347 -6.86 5.73 -7.84
CA PRO A 347 -5.89 6.62 -8.47
C PRO A 347 -5.03 7.34 -7.43
N ALA A 348 -3.79 7.67 -7.79
CA ALA A 348 -2.88 8.48 -6.98
C ALA A 348 -1.82 9.18 -7.84
N ASP A 349 -1.69 10.49 -7.64
CA ASP A 349 -0.74 11.37 -8.33
C ASP A 349 0.63 11.38 -7.64
N GLU A 350 0.63 11.11 -6.34
CA GLU A 350 1.83 11.14 -5.49
C GLU A 350 2.27 9.72 -5.11
N PRO A 351 3.60 9.48 -4.95
CA PRO A 351 4.06 8.20 -4.45
C PRO A 351 3.56 8.01 -3.02
N ARG A 352 2.96 6.85 -2.75
CA ARG A 352 2.53 6.46 -1.39
C ARG A 352 3.34 5.27 -0.94
N THR A 353 3.47 5.08 0.37
CA THR A 353 4.14 3.91 0.93
C THR A 353 3.11 2.96 1.51
N LEU A 354 3.18 1.68 1.13
CA LEU A 354 2.53 0.58 1.79
C LEU A 354 3.34 0.24 3.04
N ALA A 355 2.84 0.60 4.21
CA ALA A 355 3.45 0.28 5.49
C ALA A 355 2.55 -0.68 6.28
N ARG A 356 3.09 -1.83 6.69
CA ARG A 356 2.41 -2.83 7.52
C ARG A 356 3.33 -3.26 8.66
N GLN A 357 2.76 -3.29 9.86
CA GLN A 357 3.39 -3.86 11.04
C GLN A 357 2.53 -5.03 11.48
N ILE A 358 3.09 -6.23 11.45
CA ILE A 358 2.36 -7.46 11.75
C ILE A 358 2.96 -8.02 13.04
N PRO A 359 2.27 -7.87 14.18
CA PRO A 359 2.77 -8.41 15.43
C PRO A 359 2.78 -9.94 15.38
N TYR A 360 3.80 -10.54 15.98
CA TYR A 360 3.88 -11.98 16.14
C TYR A 360 4.22 -12.36 17.58
N THR A 361 3.84 -13.58 17.94
CA THR A 361 4.32 -14.25 19.13
C THR A 361 4.85 -15.61 18.72
N VAL A 362 6.00 -15.99 19.27
CA VAL A 362 6.52 -17.35 19.16
C VAL A 362 6.63 -17.95 20.56
N LYS A 363 6.16 -19.18 20.74
CA LYS A 363 6.33 -19.97 21.95
C LYS A 363 7.05 -21.28 21.60
N PRO A 364 8.38 -21.33 21.78
CA PRO A 364 9.15 -22.56 21.63
C PRO A 364 8.72 -23.62 22.65
N VAL A 365 9.00 -24.90 22.37
CA VAL A 365 8.64 -26.03 23.26
C VAL A 365 9.26 -25.87 24.65
N ASP A 366 10.54 -25.50 24.69
CA ASP A 366 11.35 -25.44 25.91
C ASP A 366 11.77 -24.01 26.29
N GLY A 367 11.09 -22.99 25.75
CA GLY A 367 11.52 -21.59 25.84
C GLY A 367 10.45 -20.62 26.35
N PRO A 368 10.87 -19.41 26.79
CA PRO A 368 9.94 -18.34 27.11
C PRO A 368 9.17 -17.91 25.86
N ARG A 369 7.99 -17.33 26.09
CA ARG A 369 7.22 -16.68 25.02
C ARG A 369 7.95 -15.43 24.55
N GLU A 370 8.10 -15.30 23.25
CA GLU A 370 8.73 -14.15 22.61
C GLU A 370 7.74 -13.41 21.72
N GLN A 371 7.94 -12.10 21.58
CA GLN A 371 7.05 -11.23 20.82
C GLN A 371 7.89 -10.29 19.94
N GLY A 372 7.38 -10.00 18.75
CA GLY A 372 8.02 -9.07 17.83
C GLY A 372 7.05 -8.54 16.79
N VAL A 373 7.58 -7.80 15.82
CA VAL A 373 6.80 -7.19 14.75
C VAL A 373 7.52 -7.39 13.43
N VAL A 374 6.83 -7.99 12.45
CA VAL A 374 7.29 -7.98 11.05
C VAL A 374 6.93 -6.62 10.46
N SER A 375 7.94 -5.85 10.06
CA SER A 375 7.73 -4.55 9.44
C SER A 375 7.96 -4.62 7.95
N VAL A 376 6.94 -4.28 7.17
CA VAL A 376 6.99 -4.17 5.72
C VAL A 376 6.71 -2.73 5.32
N SER A 377 7.62 -2.14 4.55
CA SER A 377 7.47 -0.82 3.97
C SER A 377 7.83 -0.94 2.50
N VAL A 378 6.95 -0.58 1.57
CA VAL A 378 7.22 -0.64 0.12
C VAL A 378 6.55 0.55 -0.57
N GLY A 379 7.25 1.24 -1.47
CA GLY A 379 6.63 2.29 -2.28
C GLY A 379 5.54 1.72 -3.18
N ILE A 380 4.45 2.45 -3.39
CA ILE A 380 3.36 2.11 -4.31
C ILE A 380 3.47 3.00 -5.54
N VAL A 381 3.44 2.38 -6.72
CA VAL A 381 3.53 3.09 -7.99
C VAL A 381 2.43 4.15 -8.12
N GLN A 382 2.75 5.26 -8.77
CA GLN A 382 1.76 6.29 -9.12
C GLN A 382 0.93 5.83 -10.30
N LEU A 383 -0.37 6.08 -10.26
CA LEU A 383 -1.24 5.85 -11.40
C LEU A 383 -2.43 6.80 -11.33
N ARG A 384 -2.52 7.68 -12.32
CA ARG A 384 -3.66 8.56 -12.54
C ARG A 384 -4.29 8.24 -13.87
N ILE A 385 -5.62 8.17 -13.89
CA ILE A 385 -6.41 8.01 -15.11
C ILE A 385 -7.10 9.35 -15.40
N ASP A 386 -6.71 9.98 -16.50
CA ASP A 386 -7.27 11.26 -16.96
C ASP A 386 -8.51 11.02 -17.85
N ALA A 387 -8.51 9.95 -18.65
CA ALA A 387 -9.65 9.51 -19.46
C ALA A 387 -9.74 7.97 -19.47
N PRO A 388 -10.94 7.38 -19.43
CA PRO A 388 -12.26 8.02 -19.44
C PRO A 388 -12.77 8.46 -18.05
N GLY A 389 -11.95 8.33 -17.00
CA GLY A 389 -12.37 8.48 -15.60
C GLY A 389 -12.76 7.13 -14.97
N PRO A 390 -13.34 7.12 -13.76
CA PRO A 390 -13.71 5.89 -13.06
C PRO A 390 -14.91 5.15 -13.70
N SER A 391 -15.81 5.90 -14.34
CA SER A 391 -16.98 5.37 -15.05
C SER A 391 -17.30 6.21 -16.29
N VAL A 392 -17.74 5.54 -17.36
CA VAL A 392 -18.17 6.21 -18.61
C VAL A 392 -19.25 5.41 -19.31
N VAL A 393 -20.21 6.11 -19.93
CA VAL A 393 -21.21 5.52 -20.83
C VAL A 393 -20.92 5.99 -22.25
N ILE A 394 -20.76 5.03 -23.16
CA ILE A 394 -20.40 5.31 -24.55
C ILE A 394 -21.41 4.68 -25.51
N GLU A 395 -21.71 5.36 -26.60
CA GLU A 395 -22.45 4.78 -27.73
C GLU A 395 -21.50 4.11 -28.74
N LYS A 396 -20.28 4.65 -28.83
CA LYS A 396 -19.24 4.19 -29.75
C LYS A 396 -18.62 2.87 -29.31
N GLU A 397 -17.95 2.22 -30.27
CA GLU A 397 -17.22 0.96 -30.06
C GLU A 397 -15.81 1.17 -29.51
N SER A 398 -15.37 2.42 -29.31
CA SER A 398 -14.05 2.73 -28.76
C SER A 398 -14.07 3.93 -27.81
N PHE A 399 -13.08 3.96 -26.92
CA PHE A 399 -12.78 5.08 -26.05
C PHE A 399 -11.27 5.22 -25.87
N VAL A 400 -10.80 6.37 -25.38
CA VAL A 400 -9.38 6.61 -25.12
C VAL A 400 -9.09 6.37 -23.64
N LEU A 401 -8.13 5.50 -23.36
CA LEU A 401 -7.50 5.36 -22.05
C LEU A 401 -6.25 6.25 -22.01
N GLU A 402 -6.27 7.28 -21.19
CA GLU A 402 -5.18 8.26 -21.05
C GLU A 402 -4.88 8.51 -19.57
N GLY A 403 -3.61 8.73 -19.24
CA GLY A 403 -3.21 9.01 -17.88
C GLY A 403 -1.71 9.15 -17.70
N ARG A 404 -1.29 9.07 -16.44
CA ARG A 404 0.11 9.23 -16.01
C ARG A 404 0.52 8.19 -14.98
N THR A 405 1.78 7.81 -15.01
CA THR A 405 2.42 6.90 -14.05
C THR A 405 3.88 7.32 -13.80
N ALA A 406 4.58 6.59 -12.92
CA ALA A 406 5.99 6.81 -12.67
C ALA A 406 6.83 6.49 -13.92
N LYS A 407 7.93 7.22 -14.14
CA LYS A 407 8.86 6.96 -15.25
C LYS A 407 9.41 5.53 -15.16
N GLY A 408 9.45 4.83 -16.29
CA GLY A 408 9.89 3.43 -16.36
C GLY A 408 8.87 2.39 -15.90
N ALA A 409 7.68 2.81 -15.42
CA ALA A 409 6.62 1.89 -15.06
C ALA A 409 5.99 1.26 -16.30
N LYS A 410 5.50 0.02 -16.13
CA LYS A 410 4.73 -0.72 -17.15
C LYS A 410 3.25 -0.64 -16.82
N ILE A 411 2.43 -0.30 -17.80
CA ILE A 411 0.97 -0.23 -17.65
C ILE A 411 0.32 -1.42 -18.34
N PHE A 412 -0.68 -2.00 -17.68
CA PHE A 412 -1.49 -3.08 -18.22
C PHE A 412 -2.98 -2.75 -18.05
N ALA A 413 -3.77 -2.89 -19.11
CA ALA A 413 -5.23 -2.90 -19.06
C ALA A 413 -5.71 -4.35 -19.16
N GLY A 414 -6.02 -4.97 -18.02
CA GLY A 414 -6.15 -6.42 -17.93
C GLY A 414 -4.83 -7.10 -18.28
N THR A 415 -4.81 -7.91 -19.33
CA THR A 415 -3.62 -8.58 -19.87
C THR A 415 -2.89 -7.78 -20.96
N HIS A 416 -3.46 -6.66 -21.42
CA HIS A 416 -2.93 -5.90 -22.56
C HIS A 416 -1.91 -4.86 -22.09
N PRO A 417 -0.65 -4.92 -22.55
CA PRO A 417 0.35 -3.90 -22.23
C PRO A 417 0.01 -2.59 -22.94
N ILE A 418 0.12 -1.47 -22.23
CA ILE A 418 -0.09 -0.12 -22.75
C ILE A 418 1.28 0.59 -22.83
N PRO A 419 1.65 1.17 -23.99
CA PRO A 419 2.90 1.89 -24.11
C PRO A 419 2.90 3.15 -23.23
N VAL A 420 3.99 3.33 -22.48
CA VAL A 420 4.22 4.49 -21.62
C VAL A 420 5.39 5.29 -22.22
N GLN A 421 5.22 6.60 -22.31
CA GLN A 421 6.25 7.52 -22.78
C GLN A 421 7.31 7.76 -21.70
N ASP A 422 8.46 8.33 -22.09
CA ASP A 422 9.58 8.60 -21.17
C ASP A 422 9.24 9.59 -20.04
N ASP A 423 8.21 10.42 -20.25
CA ASP A 423 7.69 11.35 -19.25
C ASP A 423 6.65 10.74 -18.30
N GLY A 424 6.34 9.45 -18.47
CA GLY A 424 5.36 8.70 -17.68
C GLY A 424 3.91 8.85 -18.15
N THR A 425 3.65 9.58 -19.25
CA THR A 425 2.31 9.67 -19.84
C THR A 425 1.99 8.44 -20.68
N PHE A 426 0.72 8.07 -20.77
CA PHE A 426 0.26 7.02 -21.68
C PHE A 426 -1.08 7.40 -22.31
N ARG A 427 -1.28 6.93 -23.54
CA ARG A 427 -2.53 7.11 -24.29
C ARG A 427 -2.75 5.91 -25.21
N HIS A 428 -3.93 5.31 -25.15
CA HIS A 428 -4.27 4.17 -25.99
C HIS A 428 -5.77 4.16 -26.31
N GLU A 429 -6.12 3.77 -27.54
CA GLU A 429 -7.52 3.57 -27.92
C GLU A 429 -7.94 2.14 -27.57
N MET A 430 -9.00 2.02 -26.77
CA MET A 430 -9.56 0.76 -26.30
C MET A 430 -10.85 0.47 -27.05
N ASN A 431 -11.04 -0.78 -27.47
CA ASN A 431 -12.26 -1.22 -28.16
C ASN A 431 -13.22 -1.93 -27.18
N VAL A 432 -14.53 -1.69 -27.35
CA VAL A 432 -15.63 -2.29 -26.59
C VAL A 432 -16.60 -2.91 -27.59
N SER A 433 -16.40 -4.20 -27.86
CA SER A 433 -17.10 -4.92 -28.92
C SER A 433 -18.59 -5.17 -28.65
N SER A 434 -19.02 -5.15 -27.39
CA SER A 434 -20.39 -5.53 -27.00
C SER A 434 -21.09 -4.42 -26.21
N VAL A 435 -22.38 -4.26 -26.47
CA VAL A 435 -23.28 -3.45 -25.63
C VAL A 435 -23.39 -4.10 -24.26
N GLY A 436 -23.39 -3.28 -23.20
CA GLY A 436 -23.44 -3.71 -21.81
C GLY A 436 -22.35 -3.08 -20.96
N SER A 437 -22.32 -3.48 -19.69
CA SER A 437 -21.36 -3.02 -18.70
C SER A 437 -20.14 -3.92 -18.68
N THR A 438 -18.96 -3.34 -18.89
CA THR A 438 -17.66 -4.00 -18.77
C THR A 438 -16.85 -3.30 -17.69
N GLN A 439 -16.25 -4.06 -16.78
CA GLN A 439 -15.29 -3.53 -15.82
C GLN A 439 -13.91 -4.13 -16.10
N PHE A 440 -12.88 -3.30 -16.09
CA PHE A 440 -11.50 -3.77 -16.18
C PHE A 440 -10.60 -3.00 -15.21
N ALA A 441 -9.43 -3.56 -14.96
CA ALA A 441 -8.42 -2.98 -14.09
C ALA A 441 -7.23 -2.48 -14.91
N VAL A 442 -6.82 -1.24 -14.66
CA VAL A 442 -5.56 -0.67 -15.13
C VAL A 442 -4.55 -0.84 -14.02
N ARG A 443 -3.42 -1.48 -14.33
CA ARG A 443 -2.36 -1.78 -13.37
C ARG A 443 -1.05 -1.13 -13.79
N ALA A 444 -0.46 -0.35 -12.90
CA ALA A 444 0.91 0.15 -13.02
C ALA A 444 1.86 -0.74 -12.21
N LYS A 445 2.95 -1.19 -12.83
CA LYS A 445 4.01 -1.99 -12.19
C LYS A 445 5.37 -1.32 -12.36
N LEU A 446 6.17 -1.35 -11.31
CA LEU A 446 7.58 -0.94 -11.32
C LEU A 446 8.34 -1.88 -10.40
N GLU A 447 9.54 -2.28 -10.81
CA GLU A 447 10.39 -3.18 -10.02
C GLU A 447 10.71 -2.58 -8.65
N GLY A 448 10.66 -3.40 -7.60
CA GLY A 448 10.88 -2.94 -6.22
C GLY A 448 9.73 -2.14 -5.59
N MET A 449 8.59 -1.92 -6.29
CA MET A 449 7.44 -1.17 -5.77
C MET A 449 6.13 -1.95 -5.86
N ALA A 450 5.22 -1.79 -4.91
CA ALA A 450 3.87 -2.33 -5.00
C ALA A 450 3.11 -1.76 -6.22
N PRO A 451 2.37 -2.58 -6.97
CA PRO A 451 1.62 -2.10 -8.11
C PRO A 451 0.48 -1.17 -7.66
N ARG A 452 -0.01 -0.34 -8.57
CA ARG A 452 -1.24 0.45 -8.37
C ARG A 452 -2.33 -0.05 -9.29
N ILE A 453 -3.55 -0.18 -8.79
CA ILE A 453 -4.68 -0.74 -9.53
C ILE A 453 -5.83 0.27 -9.53
N VAL A 454 -6.27 0.68 -10.73
CA VAL A 454 -7.47 1.52 -10.92
C VAL A 454 -8.52 0.71 -11.67
N LYS A 455 -9.71 0.56 -11.07
CA LYS A 455 -10.85 -0.09 -11.71
C LYS A 455 -11.62 0.95 -12.52
N ILE A 456 -11.93 0.62 -13.77
CA ILE A 456 -12.69 1.48 -14.68
C ILE A 456 -13.93 0.71 -15.12
N SER A 457 -15.08 1.39 -15.06
CA SER A 457 -16.36 0.84 -15.52
C SER A 457 -16.75 1.51 -16.83
N VAL A 458 -16.88 0.74 -17.90
CA VAL A 458 -17.29 1.22 -19.21
C VAL A 458 -18.60 0.55 -19.58
N ARG A 459 -19.63 1.35 -19.83
CA ARG A 459 -20.93 0.85 -20.28
C ARG A 459 -21.17 1.29 -21.71
N ARG A 460 -21.18 0.34 -22.65
CA ARG A 460 -21.59 0.62 -24.02
C ARG A 460 -23.10 0.49 -24.14
N VAL A 461 -23.75 1.44 -24.80
CA VAL A 461 -25.19 1.45 -25.09
C VAL A 461 -25.44 1.67 -26.57
N ASP A 462 -26.59 1.25 -27.09
CA ASP A 462 -26.96 1.53 -28.48
C ASP A 462 -27.28 3.01 -28.72
N ARG A 463 -27.83 3.68 -27.70
CA ARG A 463 -28.27 5.08 -27.72
C ARG A 463 -28.16 5.70 -26.33
N LEU A 464 -27.61 6.91 -26.26
CA LEU A 464 -27.46 7.64 -24.99
C LEU A 464 -28.81 8.01 -24.34
N GLU A 465 -29.88 8.17 -25.13
CA GLU A 465 -31.21 8.47 -24.59
C GLU A 465 -31.78 7.31 -23.76
N THR A 466 -31.44 6.06 -24.09
CA THR A 466 -31.82 4.89 -23.29
C THR A 466 -31.08 4.93 -21.95
N ALA A 467 -29.78 5.22 -21.98
CA ALA A 467 -28.98 5.37 -20.76
C ALA A 467 -29.51 6.50 -19.86
N ALA A 468 -29.91 7.64 -20.45
CA ALA A 468 -30.49 8.76 -19.72
C ALA A 468 -31.76 8.34 -18.96
N LYS A 469 -32.66 7.58 -19.60
CA LYS A 469 -33.90 7.09 -18.96
C LYS A 469 -33.61 6.19 -17.77
N GLU A 470 -32.73 5.20 -17.95
CA GLU A 470 -32.31 4.30 -16.88
C GLU A 470 -31.58 5.06 -15.75
N PHE A 471 -30.82 6.10 -16.08
CA PHE A 471 -30.14 6.93 -15.09
C PHE A 471 -31.15 7.67 -14.18
N PHE A 472 -32.28 8.13 -14.72
CA PHE A 472 -33.34 8.75 -13.92
C PHE A 472 -34.01 7.80 -12.93
N GLU A 473 -33.97 6.48 -13.16
CA GLU A 473 -34.47 5.48 -12.22
C GLU A 473 -33.65 5.44 -10.92
N GLN A 474 -32.43 5.99 -10.94
CA GLN A 474 -31.57 6.12 -9.76
C GLN A 474 -31.94 7.32 -8.86
N ASN A 475 -33.00 8.08 -9.21
CA ASN A 475 -33.41 9.31 -8.54
C ASN A 475 -32.23 10.30 -8.38
N PRO A 476 -31.65 10.75 -9.51
CA PRO A 476 -30.48 11.63 -9.46
C PRO A 476 -30.83 12.98 -8.87
N VAL A 477 -29.87 13.57 -8.16
CA VAL A 477 -30.05 14.91 -7.57
C VAL A 477 -29.96 16.00 -8.64
N GLY A 478 -30.74 17.06 -8.45
CA GLY A 478 -30.73 18.25 -9.30
C GLY A 478 -29.91 19.42 -8.72
N TRP A 479 -29.97 20.58 -9.37
CA TRP A 479 -29.28 21.81 -8.94
C TRP A 479 -29.61 22.22 -7.50
N ALA A 480 -30.90 22.31 -7.14
CA ALA A 480 -31.33 22.78 -5.83
C ALA A 480 -30.81 21.89 -4.68
N GLU A 481 -30.85 20.57 -4.86
CA GLU A 481 -30.41 19.58 -3.89
C GLU A 481 -28.89 19.56 -3.76
N LEU A 482 -28.18 19.58 -4.91
CA LEU A 482 -26.71 19.63 -4.94
C LEU A 482 -26.18 20.82 -4.14
N PHE A 483 -26.75 22.01 -4.33
CA PHE A 483 -26.30 23.23 -3.66
C PHE A 483 -26.78 23.35 -2.21
N SER A 484 -27.75 22.55 -1.79
CA SER A 484 -28.20 22.54 -0.39
C SER A 484 -27.20 21.87 0.55
N ASP A 485 -26.52 20.81 0.07
CA ASP A 485 -25.52 20.06 0.83
C ASP A 485 -24.60 19.27 -0.11
N VAL A 486 -23.61 19.95 -0.70
CA VAL A 486 -22.68 19.35 -1.67
C VAL A 486 -21.94 18.15 -1.09
N GLN A 487 -21.53 18.24 0.18
CA GLN A 487 -20.76 17.19 0.85
C GLN A 487 -21.63 15.95 1.09
N GLY A 488 -22.87 16.12 1.53
CA GLY A 488 -23.83 15.02 1.68
C GLY A 488 -24.32 14.40 0.38
N GLN A 489 -24.03 15.00 -0.78
CA GLN A 489 -24.32 14.42 -2.09
C GLN A 489 -23.15 13.65 -2.72
N VAL A 490 -21.94 13.65 -2.17
CA VAL A 490 -20.77 12.96 -2.75
C VAL A 490 -21.08 11.48 -3.03
N GLY A 491 -20.78 11.02 -4.24
CA GLY A 491 -21.02 9.65 -4.72
C GLY A 491 -22.43 9.40 -5.29
N LYS A 492 -23.41 10.29 -5.04
CA LYS A 492 -24.77 10.15 -5.57
C LYS A 492 -24.85 10.48 -7.05
N ALA A 493 -25.82 9.86 -7.72
CA ALA A 493 -26.17 10.16 -9.10
C ALA A 493 -26.70 11.61 -9.19
N VAL A 494 -26.31 12.34 -10.22
CA VAL A 494 -26.66 13.75 -10.43
C VAL A 494 -26.91 14.00 -11.92
N VAL A 495 -27.91 14.84 -12.21
CA VAL A 495 -28.22 15.30 -13.57
C VAL A 495 -28.31 16.83 -13.56
N LEU A 496 -27.41 17.46 -14.31
CA LEU A 496 -27.37 18.91 -14.44
C LEU A 496 -27.66 19.31 -15.88
N THR A 497 -28.67 20.14 -16.08
CA THR A 497 -28.94 20.82 -17.35
C THR A 497 -28.61 22.29 -17.20
N GLY A 498 -27.91 22.87 -18.18
CA GLY A 498 -27.43 24.24 -18.08
C GLY A 498 -26.71 24.74 -19.32
N GLU A 499 -26.31 26.01 -19.29
CA GLU A 499 -25.53 26.64 -20.35
C GLU A 499 -24.03 26.48 -20.09
N VAL A 500 -23.26 26.16 -21.12
CA VAL A 500 -21.80 26.06 -21.00
C VAL A 500 -21.22 27.47 -20.91
N LEU A 501 -20.69 27.83 -19.73
CA LEU A 501 -19.97 29.08 -19.51
C LEU A 501 -18.54 28.99 -20.03
N GLU A 502 -17.86 27.89 -19.72
CA GLU A 502 -16.47 27.66 -20.09
C GLU A 502 -16.24 26.20 -20.48
N MET A 503 -15.29 25.99 -21.39
CA MET A 503 -14.84 24.66 -21.79
C MET A 503 -13.33 24.67 -21.98
N ARG A 504 -12.66 23.71 -21.36
CA ARG A 504 -11.22 23.51 -21.48
C ARG A 504 -10.92 22.04 -21.78
N ARG A 505 -10.15 21.80 -22.84
CA ARG A 505 -9.60 20.48 -23.15
C ARG A 505 -8.33 20.23 -22.34
N GLN A 506 -8.22 19.05 -21.76
CA GLN A 506 -7.05 18.58 -21.02
C GLN A 506 -6.74 17.16 -21.51
N GLY A 507 -5.94 17.07 -22.57
CA GLY A 507 -5.67 15.80 -23.23
C GLY A 507 -6.94 15.23 -23.86
N ALA A 508 -7.30 13.99 -23.51
CA ALA A 508 -8.56 13.35 -23.91
C ALA A 508 -9.78 13.75 -23.06
N SER A 509 -9.57 14.42 -21.93
CA SER A 509 -10.64 14.88 -21.05
C SER A 509 -11.10 16.31 -21.37
N THR A 510 -12.34 16.62 -21.04
CA THR A 510 -12.95 17.96 -21.16
C THR A 510 -13.44 18.41 -19.79
N VAL A 511 -12.98 19.58 -19.35
CA VAL A 511 -13.49 20.27 -18.17
C VAL A 511 -14.46 21.35 -18.62
N LEU A 512 -15.67 21.36 -18.06
CA LEU A 512 -16.69 22.37 -18.36
C LEU A 512 -17.09 23.11 -17.09
N LEU A 513 -17.47 24.39 -17.23
CA LEU A 513 -18.22 25.12 -16.22
C LEU A 513 -19.64 25.30 -16.75
N LEU A 514 -20.62 24.73 -16.05
CA LEU A 514 -22.03 24.76 -16.45
C LEU A 514 -22.78 25.73 -15.54
N SER A 515 -23.58 26.65 -16.09
CA SER A 515 -24.49 27.49 -15.31
C SER A 515 -25.89 26.90 -15.23
N ALA A 516 -26.51 27.01 -14.06
CA ALA A 516 -27.87 26.58 -13.87
C ALA A 516 -28.85 27.55 -14.58
N PRO A 517 -29.94 27.06 -15.18
CA PRO A 517 -31.00 27.93 -15.69
C PRO A 517 -31.65 28.69 -14.53
N ALA A 518 -32.21 29.88 -14.79
CA ALA A 518 -32.84 30.71 -13.74
C ALA A 518 -33.97 30.00 -12.97
N THR A 519 -34.58 28.98 -13.57
CA THR A 519 -35.66 28.16 -12.97
C THR A 519 -35.17 27.05 -12.05
N SER A 520 -33.86 26.83 -11.92
CA SER A 520 -33.26 25.70 -11.20
C SER A 520 -33.38 25.75 -9.66
N GLY A 521 -33.98 26.79 -9.09
CA GLY A 521 -34.21 26.89 -7.64
C GLY A 521 -32.99 27.28 -6.81
N CYS A 522 -31.95 27.80 -7.45
CA CYS A 522 -30.78 28.34 -6.77
C CYS A 522 -31.15 29.51 -5.85
N LYS A 523 -30.92 29.33 -4.54
CA LYS A 523 -31.26 30.33 -3.51
C LYS A 523 -30.34 31.55 -3.63
N GLY A 524 -30.92 32.75 -3.63
CA GLY A 524 -30.19 34.01 -3.50
C GLY A 524 -29.98 34.83 -4.79
N GLY A 525 -30.56 34.42 -5.92
CA GLY A 525 -30.46 35.19 -7.18
C GLY A 525 -29.06 35.22 -7.81
N THR A 526 -28.10 34.50 -7.23
CA THR A 526 -26.75 34.32 -7.77
C THR A 526 -26.73 33.14 -8.73
N GLU A 527 -26.06 33.31 -9.87
CA GLU A 527 -25.86 32.24 -10.85
C GLU A 527 -25.13 31.05 -10.20
N CYS A 528 -25.81 29.92 -10.06
CA CYS A 528 -25.16 28.67 -9.67
C CYS A 528 -24.34 28.13 -10.82
N SER A 529 -23.12 27.68 -10.52
CA SER A 529 -22.28 26.99 -11.50
C SER A 529 -21.63 25.74 -10.90
N ALA A 530 -21.48 24.71 -11.72
CA ALA A 530 -20.83 23.46 -11.34
C ALA A 530 -19.71 23.14 -12.33
N ARG A 531 -18.59 22.63 -11.79
CA ARG A 531 -17.48 22.12 -12.58
C ARG A 531 -17.77 20.68 -13.00
N LEU A 532 -17.69 20.41 -14.30
CA LEU A 532 -17.91 19.09 -14.86
C LEU A 532 -16.58 18.53 -15.39
N VAL A 533 -16.23 17.31 -15.01
CA VAL A 533 -15.06 16.59 -15.55
C VAL A 533 -15.55 15.41 -16.37
N HIS A 534 -15.34 15.47 -17.68
CA HIS A 534 -15.73 14.40 -18.59
C HIS A 534 -14.48 13.79 -19.24
N GLY A 535 -14.27 12.49 -19.11
CA GLY A 535 -13.13 11.79 -19.69
C GLY A 535 -13.19 11.58 -21.21
N MET A 536 -13.98 12.40 -21.92
CA MET A 536 -14.10 12.33 -23.37
C MET A 536 -14.20 13.73 -23.98
N GLU A 537 -13.92 13.82 -25.27
CA GLU A 537 -14.13 15.05 -26.04
C GLU A 537 -15.64 15.34 -26.17
N VAL A 538 -16.04 16.55 -25.77
CA VAL A 538 -17.41 17.04 -25.93
C VAL A 538 -17.49 17.97 -27.15
N LYS A 539 -18.41 17.68 -28.07
CA LYS A 539 -18.73 18.54 -29.21
C LYS A 539 -19.74 19.63 -28.81
N ALA A 540 -19.31 20.58 -27.99
CA ALA A 540 -20.10 21.75 -27.61
C ALA A 540 -19.25 23.02 -27.60
N GLN A 541 -19.90 24.17 -27.51
CA GLN A 541 -19.28 25.48 -27.44
C GLN A 541 -19.87 26.28 -26.27
N ARG A 542 -19.22 27.37 -25.89
CA ARG A 542 -19.79 28.32 -24.93
C ARG A 542 -21.15 28.81 -25.43
N GLY A 543 -22.14 28.83 -24.54
CA GLY A 543 -23.52 29.16 -24.88
C GLY A 543 -24.39 27.98 -25.30
N ASP A 544 -23.82 26.81 -25.56
CA ASP A 544 -24.62 25.60 -25.79
C ASP A 544 -25.30 25.15 -24.49
N THR A 545 -26.53 24.65 -24.60
CA THR A 545 -27.21 23.95 -23.51
C THR A 545 -26.87 22.46 -23.52
N LEU A 546 -26.36 21.95 -22.40
CA LEU A 546 -26.04 20.55 -22.22
C LEU A 546 -26.80 19.97 -21.03
N THR A 547 -27.11 18.67 -21.13
CA THR A 547 -27.51 17.85 -19.98
C THR A 547 -26.39 16.85 -19.72
N ALA A 548 -25.82 16.90 -18.51
CA ALA A 548 -24.73 16.05 -18.10
C ALA A 548 -25.20 15.08 -17.00
N TYR A 549 -24.82 13.82 -17.15
CA TYR A 549 -25.17 12.71 -16.27
C TYR A 549 -23.90 12.20 -15.61
N GLY A 550 -23.93 12.01 -14.30
CA GLY A 550 -22.73 11.56 -13.60
C GLY A 550 -22.88 11.47 -12.10
N ARG A 551 -21.76 11.54 -11.39
CA ARG A 551 -21.72 11.44 -9.93
C ARG A 551 -21.07 12.65 -9.33
N VAL A 552 -21.60 13.08 -8.19
CA VAL A 552 -21.00 14.16 -7.40
C VAL A 552 -19.66 13.65 -6.86
N VAL A 553 -18.61 14.44 -7.03
CA VAL A 553 -17.29 14.18 -6.44
C VAL A 553 -16.99 15.25 -5.40
N PRO A 554 -15.98 15.06 -4.52
CA PRO A 554 -15.60 16.09 -3.57
C PRO A 554 -15.42 17.45 -4.27
N PRO A 555 -16.01 18.54 -3.74
CA PRO A 555 -15.97 19.84 -4.38
C PRO A 555 -14.55 20.37 -4.49
N LEU A 556 -14.30 21.18 -5.53
CA LEU A 556 -13.02 21.83 -5.73
C LEU A 556 -12.86 22.96 -4.71
N MET A 557 -11.82 22.87 -3.88
CA MET A 557 -11.43 23.94 -2.97
C MET A 557 -10.58 24.97 -3.70
N THR A 558 -11.12 26.15 -3.95
CA THR A 558 -10.33 27.28 -4.48
C THR A 558 -9.68 28.05 -3.34
N PRO A 559 -8.39 28.42 -3.43
CA PRO A 559 -7.73 29.22 -2.40
C PRO A 559 -8.48 30.54 -2.15
N GLY A 560 -9.04 30.69 -0.93
CA GLY A 560 -9.78 31.90 -0.51
C GLY A 560 -11.18 32.08 -1.13
N GLY A 561 -11.66 31.12 -1.92
CA GLY A 561 -13.00 31.14 -2.52
C GLY A 561 -13.94 30.07 -1.93
N PRO A 562 -15.26 30.18 -2.18
CA PRO A 562 -16.21 29.15 -1.79
C PRO A 562 -15.94 27.83 -2.54
N PRO A 563 -16.31 26.68 -1.95
CA PRO A 563 -16.17 25.39 -2.60
C PRO A 563 -17.02 25.35 -3.88
N VAL A 564 -16.42 24.94 -5.00
CA VAL A 564 -17.13 24.81 -6.27
C VAL A 564 -17.65 23.37 -6.40
N PRO A 565 -18.97 23.15 -6.55
CA PRO A 565 -19.51 21.80 -6.76
C PRO A 565 -18.90 21.16 -8.00
N GLU A 566 -18.53 19.90 -7.88
CA GLU A 566 -17.87 19.15 -8.94
C GLU A 566 -18.60 17.83 -9.24
N MET A 567 -18.68 17.50 -10.52
CA MET A 567 -19.30 16.27 -11.01
C MET A 567 -18.36 15.54 -11.95
N GLN A 568 -18.15 14.25 -11.69
CA GLN A 568 -17.57 13.33 -12.65
C GLN A 568 -18.66 12.89 -13.61
N VAL A 569 -18.52 13.30 -14.87
CA VAL A 569 -19.50 13.04 -15.93
C VAL A 569 -19.28 11.64 -16.48
N GLU A 570 -20.35 10.84 -16.52
CA GLU A 570 -20.37 9.54 -17.20
C GLU A 570 -20.71 9.69 -18.69
N PHE A 571 -21.62 10.61 -19.04
CA PHE A 571 -21.93 11.00 -20.42
C PHE A 571 -22.65 12.37 -20.48
N VAL A 572 -22.67 12.97 -21.68
CA VAL A 572 -23.36 14.25 -21.95
C VAL A 572 -24.29 14.13 -23.15
N MET A 573 -25.37 14.89 -23.13
CA MET A 573 -26.28 15.05 -24.27
C MET A 573 -26.44 16.55 -24.60
N LYS A 574 -26.37 16.87 -25.90
CA LYS A 574 -26.68 18.22 -26.39
C LYS A 574 -28.18 18.32 -26.63
N ASN A 575 -28.80 19.42 -26.17
CA ASN A 575 -30.25 19.62 -26.26
C ASN A 575 -31.07 18.46 -25.66
N GLY A 576 -30.63 17.94 -24.50
CA GLY A 576 -31.34 16.87 -23.81
C GLY A 576 -32.82 17.23 -23.61
N PRO A 577 -33.73 16.23 -23.58
CA PRO A 577 -35.13 16.50 -23.31
C PRO A 577 -35.22 17.30 -22.00
N PRO A 578 -36.03 18.36 -21.93
CA PRO A 578 -36.17 19.15 -20.71
C PRO A 578 -36.47 18.17 -19.57
N GLY A 579 -35.65 18.24 -18.51
CA GLY A 579 -35.89 17.49 -17.28
C GLY A 579 -37.33 17.74 -16.82
N ARG A 580 -37.95 16.71 -16.23
CA ARG A 580 -39.35 16.71 -15.77
C ARG A 580 -39.76 18.00 -15.05
#